data_AF-A0A4V3XB20-F1
#
_entry.id   AF-A0A4V3XB20-F1
#
_cell.length_a   1.000
_cell.length_b   1.000
_cell.length_c   1.000
_cell.angle_alpha   90.00
_cell.angle_beta   90.00
_cell.angle_gamma   90.00
#
_symmetry.space_group_name_H-M   'P 1'
#
loop_
_entity.id
_entity.type
_entity.pdbx_description
1 polymer ?
#
loop_
_entity_poly.entity_id
_entity_poly.type
_entity_poly.pdbx_seq_one_letter_code
_entity_poly.pdbx_strand_id
1 'polypeptide(L)'
;MKGDSRASIKEHPIPALMTEAENNFRHLLSKQSKTLAQAVAEYKSRFKRDPPRGFDQWWNFVRDNDVLMVDEYNAITEDLAPFWDITPAELRFRASMAGHLPSIDLVQVRNGEARAVNVKEGLDSADGVSARAKGFLLMIEKFQNQLPDLDFPINAMAEGRILVPWEHRQYPNLTEGMCH
;
A
#
# COMPACT_ATOMS: atom_id res chain seq x y z
N MET A 1 52.12 -38.01 23.93
CA MET A 1 50.91 -37.86 23.08
C MET A 1 50.15 -36.63 23.56
N LYS A 2 50.27 -35.50 22.86
CA LYS A 2 49.51 -34.27 23.16
C LYS A 2 48.63 -34.00 21.94
N GLY A 3 47.32 -33.90 22.20
CA GLY A 3 46.30 -33.78 21.16
C GLY A 3 46.31 -32.40 20.51
N ASP A 4 46.28 -32.40 19.18
CA ASP A 4 45.97 -31.23 18.38
C ASP A 4 44.46 -30.95 18.47
N SER A 5 44.07 -30.04 19.36
CA SER A 5 42.76 -29.40 19.30
C SER A 5 42.79 -28.35 18.20
N ARG A 6 42.50 -28.75 16.95
CA ARG A 6 42.22 -27.80 15.86
C ARG A 6 41.05 -26.93 16.27
N ALA A 7 41.23 -25.61 16.21
CA ALA A 7 40.19 -24.63 16.46
C ALA A 7 38.95 -24.95 15.60
N SER A 8 37.79 -25.11 16.25
CA SER A 8 36.49 -25.20 15.58
C SER A 8 36.29 -23.92 14.78
N ILE A 9 36.33 -24.03 13.44
CA ILE A 9 35.88 -22.95 12.57
C ILE A 9 34.36 -22.89 12.78
N LYS A 10 33.92 -21.88 13.53
CA LYS A 10 32.50 -21.59 13.71
C LYS A 10 31.96 -21.21 12.33
N GLU A 11 31.08 -22.04 11.79
CA GLU A 11 30.48 -21.81 10.48
C GLU A 11 29.83 -20.41 10.47
N HIS A 12 30.02 -19.66 9.37
CA HIS A 12 29.53 -18.30 9.28
C HIS A 12 27.99 -18.29 9.38
N PRO A 13 27.36 -17.32 10.06
CA PRO A 13 25.90 -17.32 10.26
C PRO A 13 25.09 -17.10 8.98
N ILE A 14 25.70 -16.51 7.94
CA ILE A 14 25.01 -16.19 6.67
C ILE A 14 24.37 -17.42 6.01
N PRO A 15 25.07 -18.55 5.78
CA PRO A 15 24.46 -19.77 5.24
C PRO A 15 23.20 -20.25 5.97
N ALA A 16 23.20 -20.19 7.31
CA ALA A 16 22.04 -20.57 8.11
C ALA A 16 20.87 -19.60 7.90
N LEU A 17 21.13 -18.28 7.93
CA LEU A 17 20.13 -17.25 7.66
C LEU A 17 19.54 -17.35 6.24
N MET A 18 20.37 -17.66 5.24
CA MET A 18 19.92 -17.88 3.86
C MET A 18 18.99 -19.10 3.77
N THR A 19 19.35 -20.20 4.44
CA THR A 19 18.54 -21.42 4.47
C THR A 19 17.20 -21.18 5.16
N GLU A 20 17.21 -20.45 6.28
CA GLU A 20 16.00 -20.05 6.99
C GLU A 20 15.10 -19.18 6.12
N ALA A 21 15.65 -18.16 5.46
CA ALA A 21 14.90 -17.28 4.57
C ALA A 21 14.27 -18.04 3.40
N GLU A 22 15.00 -18.97 2.77
CA GLU A 22 14.48 -19.81 1.69
C GLU A 22 13.33 -20.71 2.18
N ASN A 23 13.47 -21.33 3.36
CA ASN A 23 12.43 -22.16 3.94
C ASN A 23 11.16 -21.34 4.24
N ASN A 24 11.32 -20.14 4.81
CA ASN A 24 10.22 -19.23 5.09
C ASN A 24 9.52 -18.80 3.79
N PHE A 25 10.28 -18.46 2.76
CA PHE A 25 9.76 -18.09 1.45
C PHE A 25 8.97 -19.23 0.79
N ARG A 26 9.50 -20.46 0.78
CA ARG A 26 8.79 -21.64 0.25
C ARG A 26 7.52 -21.96 1.03
N HIS A 27 7.58 -21.81 2.35
CA HIS A 27 6.41 -22.00 3.20
C HIS A 27 5.34 -20.95 2.94
N LEU A 28 5.73 -19.70 2.68
CA LEU A 28 4.81 -18.64 2.30
C LEU A 28 4.15 -18.94 0.93
N LEU A 29 4.95 -19.32 -0.06
CA LEU A 29 4.48 -19.67 -1.40
C LEU A 29 3.51 -20.86 -1.41
N SER A 30 3.74 -21.86 -0.56
CA SER A 30 2.88 -23.06 -0.50
C SER A 30 1.48 -22.78 0.04
N LYS A 31 1.30 -21.67 0.76
CA LYS A 31 0.01 -21.24 1.32
C LYS A 31 -0.79 -20.31 0.41
N GLN A 32 -0.18 -19.78 -0.66
CA GLN A 32 -0.84 -18.80 -1.53
C GLN A 32 -2.05 -19.39 -2.24
N SER A 33 -3.14 -18.63 -2.25
CA SER A 33 -4.40 -18.96 -2.90
C SER A 33 -4.23 -19.32 -4.37
N LYS A 34 -4.91 -20.39 -4.81
CA LYS A 34 -4.87 -20.90 -6.19
C LYS A 34 -6.16 -20.66 -6.96
N THR A 35 -7.22 -20.23 -6.27
CA THR A 35 -8.53 -19.91 -6.86
C THR A 35 -9.10 -18.64 -6.24
N LEU A 36 -9.99 -17.96 -6.96
CA LEU A 36 -10.70 -16.78 -6.46
C LEU A 36 -11.42 -17.09 -5.14
N ALA A 37 -12.07 -18.26 -5.03
CA ALA A 37 -12.77 -18.65 -3.81
C ALA A 37 -11.83 -18.79 -2.60
N GLN A 38 -10.62 -19.32 -2.81
CA GLN A 38 -9.59 -19.40 -1.77
C GLN A 38 -9.09 -18.01 -1.38
N ALA A 39 -8.80 -17.12 -2.35
CA ALA A 39 -8.36 -15.76 -2.07
C ALA A 39 -9.42 -14.95 -1.30
N VAL A 40 -10.69 -15.11 -1.65
CA VAL A 40 -11.82 -14.51 -0.92
C VAL A 40 -11.88 -15.04 0.52
N ALA A 41 -11.75 -16.36 0.71
CA ALA A 41 -11.76 -16.96 2.04
C ALA A 41 -10.58 -16.50 2.90
N GLU A 42 -9.38 -16.45 2.33
CA GLU A 42 -8.16 -15.97 3.00
C GLU A 42 -8.29 -14.48 3.36
N TYR A 43 -8.74 -13.63 2.42
CA TYR A 43 -8.98 -12.21 2.69
C TYR A 43 -9.94 -12.00 3.87
N LYS A 44 -11.08 -12.70 3.88
CA LYS A 44 -12.06 -12.64 4.98
C LYS A 44 -11.48 -13.15 6.29
N SER A 45 -10.75 -14.26 6.24
CA SER A 45 -10.12 -14.85 7.42
C SER A 45 -9.09 -13.91 8.04
N ARG A 46 -8.25 -13.29 7.20
CA ARG A 46 -7.14 -12.44 7.60
C ARG A 46 -7.60 -11.07 8.08
N PHE A 47 -8.41 -10.38 7.29
CA PHE A 47 -8.78 -8.98 7.53
C PHE A 47 -10.14 -8.81 8.20
N LYS A 48 -10.90 -9.90 8.40
CA LYS A 48 -12.25 -9.88 8.99
C LYS A 48 -13.23 -8.97 8.25
N ARG A 49 -13.04 -8.81 6.94
CA ARG A 49 -13.82 -7.94 6.05
C ARG A 49 -14.10 -8.66 4.74
N ASP A 50 -15.19 -8.27 4.08
CA ASP A 50 -15.43 -8.71 2.72
C ASP A 50 -14.42 -8.06 1.76
N PRO A 51 -13.96 -8.77 0.71
CA PRO A 51 -13.10 -8.20 -0.32
C PRO A 51 -13.76 -6.98 -0.99
N PRO A 52 -12.96 -5.99 -1.43
CA PRO A 52 -13.49 -4.80 -2.07
C PRO A 52 -14.18 -5.12 -3.40
N ARG A 53 -15.02 -4.20 -3.88
CA ARG A 53 -15.60 -4.29 -5.23
C ARG A 53 -14.49 -4.39 -6.28
N GLY A 54 -14.65 -5.30 -7.24
CA GLY A 54 -13.66 -5.56 -8.29
C GLY A 54 -12.58 -6.58 -7.92
N PHE A 55 -12.72 -7.29 -6.79
CA PHE A 55 -11.77 -8.34 -6.38
C PHE A 55 -11.64 -9.48 -7.41
N ASP A 56 -12.70 -9.78 -8.16
CA ASP A 56 -12.68 -10.73 -9.28
C ASP A 56 -11.82 -10.23 -10.45
N GLN A 57 -11.90 -8.94 -10.77
CA GLN A 57 -11.04 -8.31 -11.79
C GLN A 57 -9.58 -8.29 -11.35
N TRP A 58 -9.33 -7.97 -10.08
CA TRP A 58 -7.99 -8.10 -9.48
C TRP A 58 -7.47 -9.54 -9.56
N TRP A 59 -8.31 -10.54 -9.27
CA TRP A 59 -7.91 -11.95 -9.39
C TRP A 59 -7.56 -12.35 -10.83
N ASN A 60 -8.30 -11.87 -11.82
CA ASN A 60 -7.94 -12.08 -13.22
C ASN A 60 -6.58 -11.44 -13.52
N PHE A 61 -6.33 -10.21 -13.06
CA PHE A 61 -5.03 -9.57 -13.21
C PHE A 61 -3.89 -10.38 -12.58
N VAL A 62 -4.08 -10.89 -11.35
CA VAL A 62 -3.12 -11.75 -10.65
C VAL A 62 -2.77 -12.98 -11.48
N ARG A 63 -3.77 -13.67 -12.03
CA ARG A 63 -3.57 -14.86 -12.86
C ARG A 63 -2.85 -14.51 -14.17
N ASP A 64 -3.31 -13.47 -14.86
CA ASP A 64 -2.83 -13.12 -16.18
C ASP A 64 -1.40 -12.54 -16.16
N ASN A 65 -0.88 -12.19 -14.97
CA ASN A 65 0.48 -11.68 -14.76
C ASN A 65 1.35 -12.57 -13.86
N ASP A 66 0.94 -13.82 -13.60
CA ASP A 66 1.70 -14.81 -12.81
C ASP A 66 2.18 -14.27 -11.44
N VAL A 67 1.32 -13.50 -10.76
CA VAL A 67 1.66 -12.93 -9.44
C VAL A 67 1.82 -14.05 -8.42
N LEU A 68 3.01 -14.14 -7.82
CA LEU A 68 3.37 -15.23 -6.91
C LEU A 68 2.79 -15.06 -5.49
N MET A 69 2.82 -13.83 -4.97
CA MET A 69 2.44 -13.50 -3.59
C MET A 69 1.03 -12.89 -3.58
N VAL A 70 0.03 -13.74 -3.77
CA VAL A 70 -1.37 -13.35 -3.98
C VAL A 70 -2.05 -12.86 -2.71
N ASP A 71 -1.66 -13.36 -1.54
CA ASP A 71 -2.33 -13.07 -0.27
C ASP A 71 -1.53 -12.08 0.62
N GLU A 72 -0.38 -11.59 0.13
CA GLU A 72 0.58 -10.81 0.93
C GLU A 72 0.43 -9.29 0.75
N TYR A 73 -0.80 -8.79 0.93
CA TYR A 73 -1.16 -7.36 0.81
C TYR A 73 -1.45 -6.69 2.16
N ASN A 74 -0.84 -7.20 3.25
CA ASN A 74 -1.06 -6.70 4.61
C ASN A 74 -0.72 -5.22 4.74
N ALA A 75 0.41 -4.78 4.16
CA ALA A 75 0.85 -3.39 4.24
C ALA A 75 -0.19 -2.41 3.71
N ILE A 76 -0.80 -2.70 2.55
CA ILE A 76 -1.87 -1.87 1.97
C ILE A 76 -3.08 -1.83 2.91
N THR A 77 -3.44 -2.96 3.50
CA THR A 77 -4.56 -3.04 4.43
C THR A 77 -4.30 -2.20 5.68
N GLU A 78 -3.10 -2.33 6.27
CA GLU A 78 -2.67 -1.57 7.44
C GLU A 78 -2.62 -0.06 7.17
N ASP A 79 -2.10 0.35 6.00
CA ASP A 79 -2.04 1.75 5.59
C ASP A 79 -3.44 2.35 5.37
N LEU A 80 -4.40 1.54 4.93
CA LEU A 80 -5.78 1.98 4.71
C LEU A 80 -6.67 1.90 5.95
N ALA A 81 -6.29 1.14 6.97
CA ALA A 81 -7.08 0.90 8.17
C ALA A 81 -7.57 2.18 8.87
N PRO A 82 -6.76 3.25 9.03
CA PRO A 82 -7.21 4.49 9.66
C PRO A 82 -8.36 5.20 8.93
N PHE A 83 -8.62 4.85 7.67
CA PHE A 83 -9.64 5.50 6.84
C PHE A 83 -10.94 4.71 6.74
N TRP A 84 -11.02 3.50 7.32
CA TRP A 84 -12.17 2.61 7.15
C TRP A 84 -13.48 3.13 7.75
N ASP A 85 -13.40 3.96 8.79
CA ASP A 85 -14.56 4.56 9.46
C ASP A 85 -14.94 5.93 8.85
N ILE A 86 -14.19 6.41 7.84
CA ILE A 86 -14.47 7.66 7.16
C ILE A 86 -15.45 7.40 6.01
N THR A 87 -16.51 8.21 5.93
CA THR A 87 -17.47 8.09 4.83
C THR A 87 -16.80 8.36 3.48
N PRO A 88 -17.23 7.72 2.37
CA PRO A 88 -16.64 7.96 1.06
C PRO A 88 -16.66 9.43 0.61
N ALA A 89 -17.69 10.18 1.01
CA ALA A 89 -17.79 11.61 0.69
C ALA A 89 -16.73 12.44 1.43
N GLU A 90 -16.57 12.19 2.73
CA GLU A 90 -15.57 12.86 3.55
C GLU A 90 -14.15 12.50 3.11
N LEU A 91 -13.89 11.22 2.76
CA LEU A 91 -12.58 10.79 2.28
C LEU A 91 -12.19 11.52 0.98
N ARG A 92 -13.11 11.62 0.01
CA ARG A 92 -12.89 12.39 -1.23
C ARG A 92 -12.64 13.87 -0.95
N PHE A 93 -13.43 14.47 -0.06
CA PHE A 93 -13.24 15.86 0.33
C PHE A 93 -11.85 16.09 0.93
N ARG A 94 -11.43 15.26 1.90
CA ARG A 94 -10.10 15.36 2.52
C ARG A 94 -8.96 15.15 1.51
N ALA A 95 -9.11 14.19 0.60
CA ALA A 95 -8.12 13.94 -0.46
C ALA A 95 -7.99 15.15 -1.39
N SER A 96 -9.09 15.73 -1.85
CA SER A 96 -9.08 16.96 -2.65
C SER A 96 -8.40 18.12 -1.89
N MET A 97 -8.74 18.32 -0.61
CA MET A 97 -8.14 19.35 0.23
C MET A 97 -6.63 19.16 0.43
N ALA A 98 -6.15 17.92 0.53
CA ALA A 98 -4.73 17.63 0.66
C ALA A 98 -3.92 18.09 -0.57
N GLY A 99 -4.54 18.18 -1.75
CA GLY A 99 -3.93 18.73 -2.96
C GLY A 99 -3.51 20.19 -2.87
N HIS A 100 -4.11 20.95 -1.94
CA HIS A 100 -3.77 22.35 -1.70
C HIS A 100 -2.57 22.52 -0.74
N LEU A 101 -2.07 21.43 -0.15
CA LEU A 101 -0.90 21.50 0.71
C LEU A 101 0.37 21.78 -0.10
N PRO A 102 1.35 22.50 0.46
CA PRO A 102 2.61 22.76 -0.24
C PRO A 102 3.30 21.48 -0.69
N SER A 103 3.78 21.46 -1.94
CA SER A 103 4.48 20.31 -2.54
C SER A 103 3.65 19.02 -2.62
N ILE A 104 2.33 19.14 -2.67
CA ILE A 104 1.44 18.03 -3.07
C ILE A 104 0.92 18.31 -4.49
N ASP A 105 0.98 17.29 -5.34
CA ASP A 105 0.26 17.24 -6.60
C ASP A 105 -0.98 16.36 -6.42
N LEU A 106 -1.99 16.53 -7.28
CA LEU A 106 -3.12 15.59 -7.36
C LEU A 106 -3.02 14.77 -8.63
N VAL A 107 -3.22 13.45 -8.50
CA VAL A 107 -3.61 12.60 -9.62
C VAL A 107 -5.11 12.31 -9.47
N GLN A 108 -5.89 12.70 -10.45
CA GLN A 108 -7.35 12.66 -10.40
C GLN A 108 -7.87 11.76 -11.50
N VAL A 109 -8.86 10.94 -11.17
CA VAL A 109 -9.66 10.19 -12.15
C VAL A 109 -11.03 10.84 -12.22
N ARG A 110 -11.49 11.21 -13.41
CA ARG A 110 -12.83 11.74 -13.67
C ARG A 110 -13.38 11.11 -14.93
N ASN A 111 -14.56 10.51 -14.84
CA ASN A 111 -15.23 9.86 -15.99
C ASN A 111 -14.33 8.85 -16.73
N GLY A 112 -13.49 8.12 -15.98
CA GLY A 112 -12.55 7.15 -16.54
C GLY A 112 -11.29 7.75 -17.16
N GLU A 113 -11.08 9.06 -17.08
CA GLU A 113 -9.87 9.73 -17.55
C GLU A 113 -9.02 10.22 -16.38
N ALA A 114 -7.75 9.82 -16.36
CA ALA A 114 -6.79 10.20 -15.34
C ALA A 114 -5.97 11.43 -15.80
N ARG A 115 -5.76 12.38 -14.88
CA ARG A 115 -4.89 13.55 -15.09
C ARG A 115 -4.07 13.85 -13.84
N ALA A 116 -2.89 14.42 -14.03
CA ALA A 116 -2.07 14.95 -12.94
C ALA A 116 -2.08 16.48 -12.97
N VAL A 117 -2.30 17.11 -11.81
CA VAL A 117 -2.34 18.57 -11.67
C VAL A 117 -1.63 19.05 -10.43
N ASN A 118 -1.08 20.26 -10.54
CA ASN A 118 -0.56 21.03 -9.43
C ASN A 118 -1.58 22.13 -9.10
N VAL A 119 -2.05 22.19 -7.83
CA VAL A 119 -3.15 23.07 -7.41
C VAL A 119 -2.65 24.44 -6.89
N LYS A 120 -1.53 24.95 -7.41
CA LYS A 120 -0.97 26.24 -6.97
C LYS A 120 -1.95 27.38 -7.27
N GLU A 121 -2.21 28.20 -6.25
CA GLU A 121 -3.00 29.43 -6.31
C GLU A 121 -4.38 29.30 -6.98
N GLY A 122 -5.05 28.16 -6.78
CA GLY A 122 -6.44 27.96 -7.22
C GLY A 122 -6.62 27.71 -8.72
N LEU A 123 -5.52 27.52 -9.47
CA LEU A 123 -5.55 27.13 -10.87
C LEU A 123 -4.95 25.72 -11.01
N ASP A 124 -5.78 24.75 -11.40
CA ASP A 124 -5.33 23.43 -11.82
C ASP A 124 -4.40 23.59 -13.03
N SER A 125 -3.10 23.36 -12.85
CA SER A 125 -2.13 23.40 -13.94
C SER A 125 -1.47 22.05 -14.15
N ALA A 126 -1.35 21.64 -15.42
CA ALA A 126 -0.49 20.53 -15.83
C ALA A 126 1.01 20.92 -15.81
N ASP A 127 1.31 22.22 -15.81
CA ASP A 127 2.66 22.73 -15.68
C ASP A 127 3.13 22.67 -14.22
N GLY A 128 4.39 22.29 -14.03
CA GLY A 128 4.97 22.20 -12.68
C GLY A 128 4.60 20.95 -11.89
N VAL A 129 3.83 20.01 -12.46
CA VAL A 129 3.57 18.69 -11.86
C VAL A 129 4.88 17.91 -11.70
N SER A 130 5.10 17.35 -10.51
CA SER A 130 6.32 16.62 -10.19
C SER A 130 6.48 15.32 -10.99
N ALA A 131 7.74 14.86 -11.10
CA ALA A 131 8.04 13.57 -11.72
C ALA A 131 7.36 12.38 -11.00
N ARG A 132 7.14 12.50 -9.68
CA ARG A 132 6.47 11.47 -8.88
C ARG A 132 4.99 11.34 -9.26
N ALA A 133 4.28 12.45 -9.38
CA ALA A 133 2.89 12.46 -9.82
C ALA A 133 2.75 11.98 -11.27
N LYS A 134 3.66 12.37 -12.16
CA LYS A 134 3.70 11.87 -13.55
C LYS A 134 3.93 10.35 -13.59
N GLY A 135 4.87 9.84 -12.79
CA GLY A 135 5.10 8.39 -12.68
C GLY A 135 3.89 7.64 -12.15
N PHE A 136 3.21 8.19 -11.15
CA PHE A 136 1.97 7.61 -10.61
C PHE A 136 0.83 7.62 -11.63
N LEU A 137 0.66 8.72 -12.39
CA LEU A 137 -0.32 8.83 -13.47
C LEU A 137 -0.13 7.70 -14.50
N LEU A 138 1.09 7.49 -15.00
CA LEU A 138 1.41 6.43 -15.97
C LEU A 138 1.05 5.02 -15.47
N MET A 139 1.10 4.78 -14.15
CA MET A 139 0.66 3.51 -13.56
C MET A 139 -0.86 3.39 -13.55
N ILE A 140 -1.56 4.46 -13.15
CA ILE A 140 -3.02 4.51 -13.02
C ILE A 140 -3.73 4.49 -14.38
N GLU A 141 -3.16 5.12 -15.42
CA GLU A 141 -3.73 5.17 -16.77
C GLU A 141 -4.06 3.79 -17.34
N LYS A 142 -3.34 2.75 -16.93
CA LYS A 142 -3.60 1.35 -17.33
C LYS A 142 -4.93 0.81 -16.78
N PHE A 143 -5.41 1.39 -15.68
CA PHE A 143 -6.57 0.92 -14.92
C PHE A 143 -7.68 1.98 -14.81
N GLN A 144 -7.50 3.20 -15.34
CA GLN A 144 -8.40 4.33 -15.18
C GLN A 144 -9.88 4.03 -15.50
N ASN A 145 -10.14 3.19 -16.50
CA ASN A 145 -11.50 2.78 -16.90
C ASN A 145 -12.20 1.86 -15.87
N GLN A 146 -11.46 1.30 -14.92
CA GLN A 146 -11.96 0.43 -13.85
C GLN A 146 -12.10 1.19 -12.53
N LEU A 147 -11.63 2.44 -12.46
CA LEU A 147 -11.62 3.24 -11.25
C LEU A 147 -12.83 4.18 -11.20
N PRO A 148 -13.41 4.41 -10.01
CA PRO A 148 -14.38 5.48 -9.84
C PRO A 148 -13.68 6.85 -9.84
N ASP A 149 -14.47 7.92 -9.81
CA ASP A 149 -13.94 9.26 -9.60
C ASP A 149 -13.20 9.35 -8.25
N LEU A 150 -11.90 9.68 -8.32
CA LEU A 150 -10.97 9.64 -7.19
C LEU A 150 -9.93 10.76 -7.28
N ASP A 151 -9.42 11.17 -6.12
CA ASP A 151 -8.28 12.07 -5.99
C ASP A 151 -7.17 11.37 -5.20
N PHE A 152 -5.96 11.35 -5.75
CA PHE A 152 -4.76 10.81 -5.14
C PHE A 152 -3.77 11.94 -4.85
N PRO A 153 -3.62 12.35 -3.58
CA PRO A 153 -2.60 13.31 -3.18
C PRO A 153 -1.21 12.67 -3.25
N ILE A 154 -0.34 13.21 -4.10
CA ILE A 154 1.01 12.73 -4.33
C ILE A 154 2.02 13.71 -3.75
N ASN A 155 2.84 13.24 -2.82
CA ASN A 155 3.94 14.01 -2.29
C ASN A 155 5.02 14.23 -3.37
N ALA A 156 5.26 15.49 -3.73
CA ALA A 156 6.28 15.86 -4.70
C ALA A 156 7.71 15.78 -4.12
N MET A 157 7.86 15.70 -2.79
CA MET A 157 9.14 15.70 -2.07
C MET A 157 9.69 14.29 -1.81
N ALA A 158 10.96 14.19 -1.41
CA ALA A 158 11.59 12.92 -1.05
C ALA A 158 11.31 12.50 0.40
N GLU A 159 11.03 13.47 1.26
CA GLU A 159 10.75 13.28 2.68
C GLU A 159 9.29 12.90 2.92
N GLY A 160 9.05 11.91 3.78
CA GLY A 160 7.69 11.55 4.22
C GLY A 160 7.03 12.69 5.00
N ARG A 161 5.72 12.91 4.79
CA ARG A 161 4.96 14.01 5.43
C ARG A 161 3.87 13.58 6.41
N ILE A 162 3.42 12.33 6.35
CA ILE A 162 2.44 11.80 7.31
C ILE A 162 3.22 11.00 8.35
N LEU A 163 3.64 11.68 9.41
CA LEU A 163 3.98 11.02 10.66
C LEU A 163 2.66 10.78 11.38
N VAL A 164 2.06 9.60 11.24
CA VAL A 164 1.05 9.18 12.23
C VAL A 164 1.84 8.86 13.49
N PRO A 165 1.72 9.63 14.59
CA PRO A 165 2.36 9.25 15.85
C PRO A 165 1.91 7.83 16.19
N TRP A 166 2.82 6.97 16.64
CA TRP A 166 2.51 5.56 16.92
C TRP A 166 1.31 5.40 17.88
N GLU A 167 1.10 6.41 18.73
CA GLU A 167 0.05 6.53 19.73
C GLU A 167 -1.36 6.49 19.09
N HIS A 168 -1.55 7.14 17.93
CA HIS A 168 -2.82 7.13 17.21
C HIS A 168 -3.08 5.85 16.41
N ARG A 169 -2.04 5.05 16.11
CA ARG A 169 -2.23 3.72 15.49
C ARG A 169 -2.75 2.69 16.48
N GLN A 170 -2.43 2.82 17.77
CA GLN A 170 -2.89 1.88 18.80
C GLN A 170 -4.13 2.36 19.55
N TYR A 171 -4.37 3.67 19.65
CA TYR A 171 -5.46 4.24 20.43
C TYR A 171 -6.15 5.40 19.69
N PRO A 172 -7.14 5.13 18.83
CA PRO A 172 -7.84 6.16 18.08
C PRO A 172 -8.64 7.16 18.95
N ASN A 173 -8.92 6.81 20.22
CA ASN A 173 -9.76 7.61 21.13
C ASN A 173 -8.99 8.45 22.17
N LEU A 174 -7.67 8.59 22.06
CA LEU A 174 -6.86 9.30 23.08
C LEU A 174 -7.16 10.81 23.18
N THR A 175 -7.75 11.44 22.16
CA THR A 175 -8.06 12.88 22.17
C THR A 175 -9.34 13.26 22.90
N GLU A 176 -10.15 12.30 23.37
CA GLU A 176 -11.37 12.59 24.14
C GLU A 176 -11.08 12.98 25.61
N GLY A 177 -9.83 12.86 26.08
CA GLY A 177 -9.48 13.01 27.50
C GLY A 177 -8.63 14.23 27.88
N MET A 178 -8.22 15.08 26.94
CA MET A 178 -7.31 16.20 27.23
C MET A 178 -7.98 17.56 27.05
N CYS A 179 -9.04 17.79 27.83
CA CYS A 179 -9.52 19.13 28.18
C CYS A 179 -9.85 19.14 29.67
N HIS A 180 -8.89 19.59 30.48
CA HIS A 180 -9.10 20.18 31.80
C HIS A 180 -8.19 21.40 31.92
#